data_AF-A0A0S3SW45-F1
#
_entry.id   AF-A0A0S3SW45-F1
#
_cell.length_a   1.000
_cell.length_b   1.000
_cell.length_c   1.000
_cell.angle_alpha   90.00
_cell.angle_beta   90.00
_cell.angle_gamma   90.00
#
_symmetry.space_group_name_H-M   'P 1'
#
loop_
_entity.id
_entity.type
_entity.pdbx_description
1 polymer ?
#
loop_
_entity_poly.entity_id
_entity_poly.type
_entity_poly.pdbx_seq_one_letter_code
_entity_poly.pdbx_strand_id
1 'polypeptide(L)'
;MEITSKPTELDEIDRAILKLEMEKLSLKNDTDKASKERLSKLENDLSLLKQKQKELAEQWDNEKVFMTRIRSIKEEIDRVNLEMEAAERDYDLNRAAELKYGTLMSLQRQLEEAEKNLTDFRNSGKSLLREEVIDLDITEIVSKWTGIPLSNLQQTEREKLVLLEQVLHKRVVGQDMAVKSVADAIRRSRAGLSDPNRPIASFMFMGPTGVGKTELAKALAGYLFNTENALVRIDMSEYMEKHAVSRLVGAPPGYVGYEEGPEKTLLCGPI
;
A
#
# COMPACT_ATOMS: atom_id res chain seq x y z
N MET A 1 -5.83 6.67 -7.58
CA MET A 1 -6.26 6.63 -9.00
C MET A 1 -7.77 6.86 -9.17
N GLU A 2 -8.55 7.00 -8.09
CA GLU A 2 -10.02 7.07 -8.18
C GLU A 2 -10.60 8.45 -8.52
N ILE A 3 -9.83 9.53 -8.34
CA ILE A 3 -10.32 10.91 -8.50
C ILE A 3 -10.71 11.22 -9.97
N THR A 4 -10.20 10.44 -10.94
CA THR A 4 -10.53 10.59 -12.37
C THR A 4 -11.40 9.48 -12.93
N SER A 5 -11.60 8.38 -12.21
CA SER A 5 -12.44 7.26 -12.65
C SER A 5 -13.87 7.45 -12.16
N LYS A 6 -14.84 6.95 -12.93
CA LYS A 6 -16.23 6.90 -12.48
C LYS A 6 -16.32 6.10 -11.16
N PRO A 7 -17.19 6.50 -10.21
CA PRO A 7 -17.44 5.72 -8.99
C PRO A 7 -17.89 4.29 -9.33
N THR A 8 -17.47 3.33 -8.51
CA THR A 8 -17.78 1.90 -8.72
C THR A 8 -19.28 1.65 -8.83
N GLU A 9 -20.08 2.29 -7.99
CA GLU A 9 -21.55 2.17 -7.99
C GLU A 9 -22.17 2.64 -9.32
N LEU A 10 -21.64 3.72 -9.91
CA LEU A 10 -22.11 4.24 -11.19
C LEU A 10 -21.68 3.33 -12.35
N ASP A 11 -20.46 2.78 -12.32
CA ASP A 11 -19.98 1.83 -13.33
C ASP A 11 -20.78 0.51 -13.31
N GLU A 12 -21.14 0.01 -12.12
CA GLU A 12 -22.00 -1.17 -11.97
C GLU A 12 -23.39 -0.95 -12.57
N ILE A 13 -23.99 0.22 -12.33
CA ILE A 13 -25.29 0.59 -12.89
C ILE A 13 -25.19 0.77 -14.41
N ASP A 14 -24.15 1.43 -14.91
CA ASP A 14 -23.89 1.59 -16.35
C ASP A 14 -23.83 0.22 -17.05
N ARG A 15 -23.09 -0.74 -16.47
CA ARG A 15 -23.00 -2.11 -16.99
C ARG A 15 -24.34 -2.85 -16.93
N ALA A 16 -25.10 -2.70 -15.84
CA ALA A 16 -26.40 -3.34 -15.68
C ALA A 16 -27.42 -2.81 -16.71
N ILE A 17 -27.46 -1.49 -16.93
CA ILE A 17 -28.32 -0.87 -17.95
C ILE A 17 -27.95 -1.39 -19.33
N LEU A 18 -26.66 -1.44 -19.67
CA LEU A 18 -26.20 -1.91 -20.97
C LEU A 18 -26.60 -3.37 -21.22
N LYS A 19 -26.50 -4.24 -20.20
CA LYS A 19 -26.94 -5.63 -20.29
C LYS A 19 -28.45 -5.73 -20.56
N LEU A 20 -29.26 -4.96 -19.84
CA LEU A 20 -30.72 -4.96 -19.99
C LEU A 20 -31.17 -4.35 -21.33
N GLU A 21 -30.46 -3.35 -21.84
CA GLU A 21 -30.70 -2.79 -23.17
C GLU A 21 -30.43 -3.81 -24.29
N MET A 22 -29.35 -4.59 -24.16
CA MET A 22 -29.07 -5.68 -25.09
C MET A 22 -30.14 -6.79 -25.03
N GLU A 23 -30.58 -7.16 -23.84
CA GLU A 23 -31.64 -8.15 -23.65
C GLU A 23 -32.98 -7.67 -24.25
N LYS A 24 -33.31 -6.39 -24.03
CA LYS A 24 -34.49 -5.74 -24.63
C LYS A 24 -34.42 -5.76 -26.16
N LEU A 25 -33.26 -5.49 -26.76
CA LEU A 25 -33.07 -5.54 -28.22
C LEU A 25 -33.29 -6.95 -28.78
N SER A 26 -32.82 -7.98 -28.07
CA SER A 26 -33.03 -9.38 -28.46
C SER A 26 -34.50 -9.77 -28.44
N LEU A 27 -35.25 -9.36 -27.40
CA LEU A 27 -36.65 -9.74 -27.21
C LEU A 27 -37.64 -8.92 -28.07
N LYS A 28 -37.18 -7.83 -28.70
CA LYS A 28 -38.05 -6.91 -29.46
C LYS A 28 -38.70 -7.55 -30.69
N ASN A 29 -38.06 -8.59 -31.25
CA ASN A 29 -38.56 -9.30 -32.43
C ASN A 29 -39.39 -10.55 -32.08
N ASP A 30 -39.47 -10.92 -30.80
CA ASP A 30 -40.21 -12.10 -30.35
C ASP A 30 -41.69 -11.76 -30.11
N THR A 31 -42.59 -12.57 -30.67
CA THR A 31 -44.04 -12.31 -30.67
C THR A 31 -44.83 -13.05 -29.60
N ASP A 32 -44.20 -13.96 -28.85
CA ASP A 32 -44.88 -14.80 -27.87
C ASP A 32 -45.28 -14.01 -26.60
N LYS A 33 -46.30 -14.53 -25.90
CA LYS A 33 -46.88 -13.86 -24.74
C LYS A 33 -45.89 -13.74 -23.57
N ALA A 34 -44.98 -14.69 -23.42
CA ALA A 34 -43.97 -14.68 -22.36
C ALA A 34 -42.89 -13.63 -22.62
N SER A 35 -42.48 -13.45 -23.88
CA SER A 35 -41.55 -12.40 -24.31
C SER A 35 -42.11 -11.01 -24.11
N LYS A 36 -43.41 -10.78 -24.36
CA LYS A 36 -44.07 -9.50 -24.07
C LYS A 36 -44.10 -9.17 -22.57
N GLU A 37 -44.37 -10.16 -21.71
CA GLU A 37 -44.36 -9.97 -20.25
C GLU A 37 -42.95 -9.75 -19.69
N ARG A 38 -41.93 -10.44 -20.25
CA ARG A 38 -40.52 -10.17 -19.93
C ARG A 38 -40.11 -8.78 -20.38
N LEU A 39 -40.50 -8.36 -21.58
CA LEU A 39 -40.17 -7.04 -22.11
C LEU A 39 -40.75 -5.93 -21.23
N SER A 40 -41.98 -6.06 -20.74
CA SER A 40 -42.54 -5.05 -19.82
C SER A 40 -41.81 -5.00 -18.48
N LYS A 41 -41.38 -6.15 -17.94
CA LYS A 41 -40.57 -6.20 -16.71
C LYS A 41 -39.20 -5.54 -16.92
N LEU A 42 -38.52 -5.88 -18.02
CA LEU A 42 -37.24 -5.27 -18.40
C LEU A 42 -37.36 -3.76 -18.58
N GLU A 43 -38.43 -3.27 -19.19
CA GLU A 43 -38.66 -1.82 -19.37
C GLU A 43 -38.83 -1.10 -18.03
N ASN A 44 -39.56 -1.70 -17.08
CA ASN A 44 -39.70 -1.17 -15.73
C ASN A 44 -38.35 -1.13 -15.01
N ASP A 45 -37.59 -2.22 -15.01
CA ASP A 45 -36.28 -2.31 -14.34
C ASP A 45 -35.28 -1.32 -14.95
N LEU A 46 -35.28 -1.19 -16.28
CA LEU A 46 -34.43 -0.26 -17.02
C LEU A 46 -34.79 1.20 -16.69
N SER A 47 -36.09 1.52 -16.54
CA SER A 47 -36.53 2.85 -16.13
C SER A 47 -36.05 3.21 -14.70
N LEU A 48 -36.15 2.25 -13.78
CA LEU A 48 -35.69 2.39 -12.40
C LEU A 48 -34.18 2.59 -12.33
N LEU A 49 -33.41 1.78 -13.07
CA LEU A 49 -31.96 1.89 -13.11
C LEU A 49 -31.50 3.19 -13.78
N LYS A 50 -32.15 3.65 -14.86
CA LYS A 50 -31.84 4.93 -15.48
C LYS A 50 -32.11 6.12 -14.55
N GLN A 51 -33.17 6.04 -13.74
CA GLN A 51 -33.42 7.05 -12.72
C GLN A 51 -32.29 7.09 -11.68
N LYS A 52 -31.91 5.93 -11.14
CA LYS A 52 -30.79 5.83 -10.19
C LYS A 52 -29.46 6.30 -10.79
N GLN A 53 -29.17 5.92 -12.03
CA GLN A 53 -27.98 6.37 -12.77
C GLN A 53 -27.93 7.89 -12.84
N LYS A 54 -29.07 8.53 -13.19
CA LYS A 54 -29.16 9.98 -13.28
C LYS A 54 -28.92 10.65 -11.93
N GLU A 55 -29.54 10.13 -10.87
CA GLU A 55 -29.37 10.65 -9.51
C GLU A 55 -27.89 10.56 -9.05
N LEU A 56 -27.23 9.42 -9.28
CA LEU A 56 -25.83 9.22 -8.92
C LEU A 56 -24.87 10.05 -9.80
N ALA A 57 -25.17 10.19 -11.09
CA ALA A 57 -24.38 11.03 -11.99
C ALA A 57 -24.44 12.51 -11.58
N GLU A 58 -25.63 13.02 -11.22
CA GLU A 58 -25.78 14.38 -10.70
C GLU A 58 -25.02 14.58 -9.38
N GLN A 59 -25.05 13.59 -8.47
CA GLN A 59 -24.27 13.64 -7.24
C GLN A 59 -22.77 13.68 -7.52
N TRP A 60 -22.28 12.83 -8.43
CA TRP A 60 -20.87 12.77 -8.80
C TRP A 60 -20.39 14.06 -9.49
N ASP A 61 -21.18 14.63 -10.39
CA ASP A 61 -20.84 15.89 -11.05
C ASP A 61 -20.74 17.05 -10.05
N ASN A 62 -21.67 17.12 -9.09
CA ASN A 62 -21.61 18.10 -8.01
C ASN A 62 -20.35 17.92 -7.15
N GLU A 63 -20.05 16.70 -6.73
CA GLU A 63 -18.86 16.38 -5.94
C GLU A 63 -17.57 16.75 -6.69
N LYS A 64 -17.52 16.47 -8.00
CA LYS A 64 -16.40 16.82 -8.88
C LYS A 64 -16.18 18.33 -8.98
N VAL A 65 -17.25 19.13 -9.00
CA VAL A 65 -17.15 20.60 -9.02
C VAL A 65 -16.48 21.11 -7.74
N PHE A 66 -16.88 20.59 -6.57
CA PHE A 66 -16.24 20.95 -5.30
C PHE A 66 -14.76 20.58 -5.28
N MET A 67 -14.42 19.34 -5.67
CA MET A 67 -13.02 18.88 -5.73
C MET A 67 -12.18 19.68 -6.71
N THR A 68 -12.72 20.01 -7.89
CA THR A 68 -12.01 20.81 -8.91
C THR A 68 -11.70 22.21 -8.37
N ARG A 69 -12.64 22.81 -7.63
CA ARG A 69 -12.44 24.10 -6.98
C ARG A 69 -11.35 24.03 -5.91
N ILE A 70 -11.41 23.05 -5.00
CA ILE A 70 -10.38 22.84 -3.96
C ILE A 70 -9.00 22.65 -4.60
N ARG A 71 -8.91 21.82 -5.65
CA ARG A 71 -7.67 21.59 -6.38
C ARG A 71 -7.12 22.87 -7.00
N SER A 72 -7.95 23.67 -7.65
CA SER A 72 -7.51 24.94 -8.25
C SER A 72 -6.96 25.91 -7.20
N ILE A 73 -7.60 25.99 -6.02
CA ILE A 73 -7.13 26.85 -4.92
C ILE A 73 -5.79 26.33 -4.36
N LYS A 74 -5.63 25.01 -4.19
CA LYS A 74 -4.34 24.42 -3.77
C LYS A 74 -3.22 24.71 -4.77
N GLU A 75 -3.49 24.58 -6.07
CA GLU A 75 -2.54 24.91 -7.13
C GLU A 75 -2.19 26.42 -7.17
N GLU A 76 -3.11 27.30 -6.79
CA GLU A 76 -2.82 28.73 -6.61
C GLU A 76 -1.99 29.02 -5.35
N ILE A 77 -2.28 28.36 -4.24
CA ILE A 77 -1.49 28.45 -3.00
C ILE A 77 -0.05 28.01 -3.26
N ASP A 78 0.16 26.90 -3.94
CA ASP A 78 1.49 26.39 -4.26
C ASP A 78 2.27 27.37 -5.15
N ARG A 79 1.60 27.99 -6.14
CA ARG A 79 2.20 29.05 -6.96
C ARG A 79 2.61 30.27 -6.14
N VAL A 80 1.73 30.75 -5.27
CA VAL A 80 2.02 31.89 -4.38
C VAL A 80 3.16 31.57 -3.42
N ASN A 81 3.23 30.34 -2.90
CA ASN A 81 4.34 29.91 -2.04
C ASN A 81 5.67 29.95 -2.79
N LEU A 82 5.72 29.44 -4.04
CA LEU A 82 6.93 29.50 -4.87
C LEU A 82 7.33 30.95 -5.20
N GLU A 83 6.37 31.82 -5.49
CA GLU A 83 6.63 33.25 -5.71
C GLU A 83 7.16 33.94 -4.45
N MET A 84 6.62 33.59 -3.28
CA MET A 84 7.06 34.11 -1.99
C MET A 84 8.49 33.65 -1.67
N GLU A 85 8.83 32.37 -1.88
CA GLU A 85 10.19 31.86 -1.74
C GLU A 85 11.18 32.51 -2.72
N ALA A 86 10.74 32.88 -3.91
CA ALA A 86 11.56 33.64 -4.87
C ALA A 86 11.80 35.08 -4.37
N ALA A 87 10.76 35.78 -3.93
CA ALA A 87 10.87 37.14 -3.40
C ALA A 87 11.75 37.21 -2.13
N GLU A 88 11.67 36.21 -1.26
CA GLU A 88 12.54 36.10 -0.08
C GLU A 88 14.01 35.91 -0.46
N ARG A 89 14.30 35.09 -1.48
CA ARG A 89 15.66 34.90 -1.99
C ARG A 89 16.25 36.15 -2.62
N ASP A 90 15.41 36.95 -3.28
CA ASP A 90 15.79 38.22 -3.91
C ASP A 90 15.80 39.40 -2.92
N TYR A 91 15.55 39.15 -1.62
CA TYR A 91 15.41 40.16 -0.56
C TYR A 91 14.31 41.21 -0.80
N ASP A 92 13.33 40.91 -1.67
CA ASP A 92 12.13 41.73 -1.84
C ASP A 92 11.09 41.42 -0.74
N LEU A 93 11.38 41.93 0.45
CA LEU A 93 10.55 41.73 1.65
C LEU A 93 9.16 42.38 1.52
N ASN A 94 9.02 43.42 0.70
CA ASN A 94 7.74 44.07 0.48
C ASN A 94 6.81 43.15 -0.32
N ARG A 95 7.33 42.57 -1.41
CA ARG A 95 6.56 41.63 -2.23
C ARG A 95 6.23 40.35 -1.47
N ALA A 96 7.18 39.82 -0.69
CA ALA A 96 6.93 38.65 0.17
C ALA A 96 5.81 38.92 1.20
N ALA A 97 5.80 40.10 1.83
CA ALA A 97 4.76 40.47 2.79
C ALA A 97 3.37 40.64 2.13
N GLU A 98 3.31 41.24 0.94
CA GLU A 98 2.07 41.37 0.16
C GLU A 98 1.50 39.99 -0.20
N LEU A 99 2.35 39.08 -0.69
CA LEU A 99 1.95 37.71 -1.04
C LEU A 99 1.47 36.94 0.19
N LYS A 100 2.17 37.07 1.33
CA LYS A 100 1.84 36.35 2.56
C LYS A 100 0.54 36.81 3.20
N TYR A 101 0.39 38.12 3.43
CA TYR A 101 -0.75 38.66 4.18
C TYR A 101 -1.94 39.04 3.30
N GLY A 102 -1.71 39.27 2.00
CA GLY A 102 -2.75 39.55 1.02
C GLY A 102 -3.26 38.26 0.38
N THR A 103 -2.52 37.74 -0.59
CA THR A 103 -3.00 36.67 -1.47
C THR A 103 -3.09 35.33 -0.76
N LEU A 104 -2.02 34.89 -0.07
CA LEU A 104 -1.96 33.58 0.57
C LEU A 104 -3.04 33.42 1.66
N MET A 105 -3.17 34.40 2.55
CA MET A 105 -4.19 34.37 3.60
C MET A 105 -5.62 34.35 3.03
N SER A 106 -5.87 35.07 1.92
CA SER A 106 -7.15 35.04 1.22
C SER A 106 -7.45 33.67 0.59
N LEU A 107 -6.44 33.05 -0.03
CA LEU A 107 -6.55 31.73 -0.65
C LEU A 107 -6.74 30.63 0.39
N GLN A 108 -6.04 30.71 1.53
CA GLN A 108 -6.24 29.81 2.66
C GLN A 108 -7.66 29.89 3.21
N ARG A 109 -8.21 31.10 3.35
CA ARG A 109 -9.61 31.28 3.78
C ARG A 109 -10.60 30.70 2.75
N GLN A 110 -10.35 30.90 1.46
CA GLN A 110 -11.16 30.30 0.40
C GLN A 110 -11.07 28.77 0.38
N LEU A 111 -9.88 28.23 0.69
CA LEU A 111 -9.65 26.79 0.81
C LEU A 111 -10.47 26.22 1.98
N GLU A 112 -10.37 26.82 3.16
CA GLU A 112 -11.14 26.40 4.34
C GLU A 112 -12.65 26.44 4.07
N GLU A 113 -13.14 27.48 3.40
CA GLU A 113 -14.56 27.60 3.03
C GLU A 113 -14.97 26.52 2.01
N ALA A 114 -14.13 26.25 1.01
CA ALA A 114 -14.39 25.21 0.02
C ALA A 114 -14.36 23.79 0.62
N GLU A 115 -13.41 23.51 1.51
CA GLU A 115 -13.31 22.26 2.26
C GLU A 115 -14.51 22.08 3.19
N LYS A 116 -14.95 23.15 3.86
CA LYS A 116 -16.16 23.12 4.69
C LYS A 116 -17.41 22.80 3.87
N ASN A 117 -17.59 23.45 2.73
CA ASN A 117 -18.71 23.18 1.82
C ASN A 117 -18.71 21.72 1.33
N LEU A 118 -17.53 21.16 1.04
CA LEU A 118 -17.40 19.75 0.70
C LEU A 118 -17.78 18.85 1.89
N THR A 119 -17.30 19.14 3.11
CA THR A 119 -17.68 18.35 4.30
C THR A 119 -19.17 18.42 4.61
N ASP A 120 -19.82 19.58 4.46
CA ASP A 120 -21.26 19.73 4.65
C ASP A 120 -22.04 18.94 3.58
N PHE A 121 -21.57 18.95 2.33
CA PHE A 121 -22.11 18.10 1.27
C PHE A 121 -21.96 16.61 1.59
N ARG A 122 -20.79 16.18 2.12
CA ARG A 122 -20.57 14.79 2.54
C ARG A 122 -21.48 14.37 3.68
N ASN A 123 -21.61 15.22 4.71
CA ASN A 123 -22.47 14.99 5.87
C ASN A 123 -23.96 14.91 5.50
N SER A 124 -24.36 15.43 4.34
CA SER A 124 -25.72 15.26 3.81
C SER A 124 -26.03 13.83 3.33
N GLY A 125 -25.05 12.91 3.37
CA GLY A 125 -25.21 11.50 3.02
C GLY A 125 -25.23 11.23 1.50
N LYS A 126 -24.82 12.20 0.69
CA LYS A 126 -24.82 12.15 -0.79
C LYS A 126 -23.43 11.95 -1.41
N SER A 127 -22.41 11.68 -0.61
CA SER A 127 -21.04 11.49 -1.08
C SER A 127 -20.90 10.13 -1.75
N LEU A 128 -20.35 10.09 -2.96
CA LEU A 128 -20.05 8.85 -3.69
C LEU A 128 -18.55 8.54 -3.68
N LEU A 129 -17.72 9.54 -3.42
CA LEU A 129 -16.27 9.39 -3.40
C LEU A 129 -15.72 9.46 -1.98
N ARG A 130 -14.70 8.64 -1.75
CA ARG A 130 -13.84 8.72 -0.58
C ARG A 130 -12.51 9.31 -1.01
N GLU A 131 -12.14 10.45 -0.43
CA GLU A 131 -10.88 11.14 -0.75
C GLU A 131 -9.75 10.83 0.24
N GLU A 132 -10.11 10.28 1.40
CA GLU A 132 -9.13 9.87 2.41
C GLU A 132 -8.56 8.50 2.11
N VAL A 133 -7.25 8.47 1.87
CA VAL A 133 -6.45 7.23 1.83
C VAL A 133 -6.26 6.76 3.26
N ILE A 134 -6.72 5.56 3.56
CA ILE A 134 -6.48 4.90 4.84
C ILE A 134 -5.36 3.86 4.76
N ASP A 135 -4.87 3.45 5.93
CA ASP A 135 -3.86 2.40 6.07
C ASP A 135 -4.22 1.13 5.29
N LEU A 136 -5.52 0.78 5.22
CA LEU A 136 -6.00 -0.36 4.45
C LEU A 136 -5.71 -0.23 2.96
N ASP A 137 -5.88 0.95 2.38
CA ASP A 137 -5.68 1.19 0.94
C ASP A 137 -4.20 1.05 0.58
N ILE A 138 -3.32 1.59 1.44
CA ILE A 138 -1.87 1.44 1.32
C ILE A 138 -1.49 -0.04 1.40
N THR A 139 -2.04 -0.74 2.40
CA THR A 139 -1.77 -2.15 2.64
C THR A 139 -2.19 -3.03 1.46
N GLU A 140 -3.31 -2.71 0.80
CA GLU A 140 -3.78 -3.43 -0.39
C GLU A 140 -2.82 -3.28 -1.57
N ILE A 141 -2.31 -2.07 -1.80
CA ILE A 141 -1.34 -1.82 -2.88
C ILE A 141 -0.02 -2.55 -2.60
N VAL A 142 0.48 -2.47 -1.37
CA VAL A 142 1.72 -3.16 -0.95
C VAL A 142 1.53 -4.68 -1.09
N SER A 143 0.39 -5.22 -0.69
CA SER A 143 0.04 -6.64 -0.87
C SER A 143 0.07 -7.03 -2.35
N LYS A 144 -0.56 -6.25 -3.24
CA LYS A 144 -0.55 -6.50 -4.69
C LYS A 144 0.85 -6.51 -5.30
N TRP A 145 1.73 -5.61 -4.85
CA TRP A 145 3.11 -5.54 -5.36
C TRP A 145 4.03 -6.63 -4.79
N THR A 146 3.88 -6.95 -3.51
CA THR A 146 4.78 -7.87 -2.81
C THR A 146 4.29 -9.32 -2.84
N GLY A 147 3.01 -9.55 -3.16
CA GLY A 147 2.36 -10.85 -3.03
C GLY A 147 2.08 -11.28 -1.59
N ILE A 148 2.35 -10.42 -0.59
CA ILE A 148 2.13 -10.72 0.82
C ILE A 148 0.64 -10.54 1.15
N PRO A 149 -0.05 -11.56 1.73
CA PRO A 149 -1.47 -11.45 2.05
C PRO A 149 -1.80 -10.27 2.98
N LEU A 150 -2.94 -9.61 2.72
CA LEU A 150 -3.40 -8.44 3.49
C LEU A 150 -3.50 -8.73 5.00
N SER A 151 -3.98 -9.92 5.35
CA SER A 151 -4.08 -10.39 6.74
C SER A 151 -2.74 -10.36 7.49
N ASN A 152 -1.64 -10.59 6.76
CA ASN A 152 -0.30 -10.66 7.35
C ASN A 152 0.30 -9.26 7.56
N LEU A 153 -0.15 -8.28 6.78
CA LEU A 153 0.29 -6.88 6.88
C LEU A 153 -0.48 -6.11 7.96
N GLN A 154 -1.76 -6.46 8.19
CA GLN A 154 -2.59 -5.86 9.23
C GLN A 154 -2.28 -6.39 10.64
N GLN A 155 -1.68 -7.58 10.74
CA GLN A 155 -1.39 -8.18 12.04
C GLN A 155 -0.34 -7.37 12.81
N THR A 156 -0.64 -7.05 14.07
CA THR A 156 0.31 -6.28 14.88
C THR A 156 1.59 -7.09 15.12
N GLU A 157 2.73 -6.40 15.15
CA GLU A 157 4.02 -7.04 15.42
C GLU A 157 4.02 -7.78 16.76
N ARG A 158 3.31 -7.22 17.76
CA ARG A 158 3.12 -7.86 19.07
C ARG A 158 2.41 -9.21 18.95
N GLU A 159 1.30 -9.28 18.21
CA GLU A 159 0.57 -10.55 18.02
C GLU A 159 1.43 -11.59 17.29
N LYS A 160 2.23 -11.15 16.30
CA LYS A 160 3.19 -12.04 15.64
C LYS A 160 4.19 -12.65 16.63
N LEU A 161 4.75 -11.82 17.50
CA LEU A 161 5.76 -12.26 18.46
C LEU A 161 5.22 -13.17 19.56
N VAL A 162 3.95 -12.98 19.97
CA VAL A 162 3.30 -13.84 20.98
C VAL A 162 3.12 -15.27 20.45
N LEU A 163 2.75 -15.42 19.19
CA LEU A 163 2.47 -16.72 18.56
C LEU A 163 3.70 -17.35 17.90
N LEU A 164 4.87 -16.70 17.96
CA LEU A 164 6.07 -17.08 17.22
C LEU A 164 6.47 -18.56 17.42
N GLU A 165 6.57 -19.03 18.66
CA GLU A 165 6.91 -20.43 18.94
C GLU A 165 5.89 -21.42 18.33
N GLN A 166 4.60 -21.14 18.53
CA GLN A 166 3.53 -21.99 18.02
C GLN A 166 3.54 -22.06 16.50
N VAL A 167 3.80 -20.93 15.83
CA VAL A 167 3.88 -20.89 14.36
C VAL A 167 5.11 -21.62 13.85
N LEU A 168 6.27 -21.47 14.50
CA LEU A 168 7.48 -22.22 14.13
C LEU A 168 7.26 -23.73 14.28
N HIS A 169 6.57 -24.18 15.33
CA HIS A 169 6.25 -25.59 15.55
C HIS A 169 5.28 -26.20 14.52
N LYS A 170 4.55 -25.38 13.74
CA LYS A 170 3.75 -25.91 12.61
C LYS A 170 4.62 -26.54 11.52
N ARG A 171 5.89 -26.14 11.44
CA ARG A 171 6.86 -26.64 10.44
C ARG A 171 8.02 -27.40 11.07
N VAL A 172 8.46 -26.98 12.25
CA VAL A 172 9.60 -27.57 12.96
C VAL A 172 9.07 -28.54 14.01
N VAL A 173 9.25 -29.84 13.75
CA VAL A 173 8.85 -30.89 14.68
C VAL A 173 9.93 -31.08 15.74
N GLY A 174 9.53 -30.95 17.02
CA GLY A 174 10.46 -30.99 18.15
C GLY A 174 11.38 -29.77 18.20
N GLN A 175 12.64 -29.98 18.63
CA GLN A 175 13.64 -28.91 18.80
C GLN A 175 13.18 -27.78 19.75
N ASP A 176 12.38 -28.11 20.76
CA ASP A 176 11.67 -27.15 21.61
C ASP A 176 12.61 -26.11 22.23
N MET A 177 13.79 -26.54 22.68
CA MET A 177 14.81 -25.64 23.23
C MET A 177 15.32 -24.62 22.20
N ALA A 178 15.55 -25.06 20.95
CA ALA A 178 16.01 -24.18 19.88
C ALA A 178 14.93 -23.18 19.47
N VAL A 179 13.69 -23.65 19.29
CA VAL A 179 12.54 -22.80 18.93
C VAL A 179 12.30 -21.74 20.01
N LYS A 180 12.27 -22.15 21.29
CA LYS A 180 12.11 -21.23 22.42
C LYS A 180 13.25 -20.20 22.51
N SER A 181 14.50 -20.63 22.37
CA SER A 181 15.66 -19.72 22.43
C SER A 181 15.60 -18.66 21.32
N VAL A 182 15.20 -19.06 20.11
CA VAL A 182 15.02 -18.16 18.97
C VAL A 182 13.90 -17.16 19.26
N ALA A 183 12.74 -17.64 19.70
CA ALA A 183 11.60 -16.76 19.99
C ALA A 183 11.91 -15.76 21.11
N ASP A 184 12.56 -16.19 22.19
CA ASP A 184 12.95 -15.32 23.31
C ASP A 184 13.96 -14.23 22.90
N ALA A 185 14.96 -14.57 22.08
CA ALA A 185 15.91 -13.58 21.59
C ALA A 185 15.24 -12.51 20.71
N ILE A 186 14.35 -12.93 19.82
CA ILE A 186 13.65 -12.01 18.91
C ILE A 186 12.66 -11.12 19.66
N ARG A 187 11.93 -11.68 20.62
CA ARG A 187 11.06 -10.91 21.53
C ARG A 187 11.85 -9.84 22.29
N ARG A 188 13.02 -10.19 22.83
CA ARG A 188 13.89 -9.22 23.55
C ARG A 188 14.37 -8.10 22.64
N SER A 189 14.79 -8.42 21.41
CA SER A 189 15.24 -7.39 20.46
C SER A 189 14.10 -6.45 20.06
N ARG A 190 12.93 -6.98 19.70
CA ARG A 190 11.76 -6.17 19.34
C ARG A 190 11.15 -5.38 20.49
N ALA A 191 11.38 -5.81 21.73
CA ALA A 191 11.04 -5.04 22.92
C ALA A 191 12.03 -3.89 23.24
N GLY A 192 13.06 -3.68 22.40
CA GLY A 192 14.07 -2.65 22.63
C GLY A 192 15.02 -2.94 23.80
N LEU A 193 15.06 -4.18 24.28
CA LEU A 193 15.94 -4.60 25.39
C LEU A 193 17.35 -5.01 24.93
N SER A 194 17.62 -4.90 23.62
CA SER A 194 18.91 -5.22 23.00
C SER A 194 19.54 -3.98 22.40
N ASP A 195 20.87 -3.98 22.28
CA ASP A 195 21.63 -2.89 21.65
C ASP A 195 21.16 -2.68 20.20
N PRO A 196 20.72 -1.46 19.82
CA PRO A 196 20.25 -1.17 18.47
C PRO A 196 21.34 -1.28 17.40
N ASN A 197 22.62 -1.26 17.78
CA ASN A 197 23.74 -1.42 16.85
C ASN A 197 24.09 -2.88 16.55
N ARG A 198 23.28 -3.84 17.03
CA ARG A 198 23.46 -5.27 16.81
C ARG A 198 22.33 -5.87 15.98
N PRO A 199 22.56 -6.98 15.27
CA PRO A 199 21.49 -7.72 14.59
C PRO A 199 20.37 -8.09 15.58
N ILE A 200 19.14 -8.21 15.06
CA ILE A 200 17.94 -8.60 15.83
C ILE A 200 18.24 -9.82 16.73
N ALA A 201 18.91 -10.82 16.17
CA ALA A 201 19.49 -11.90 16.93
C ALA A 201 20.63 -12.56 16.15
N SER A 202 21.51 -13.27 16.85
CA SER A 202 22.56 -14.09 16.26
C SER A 202 22.54 -15.45 16.92
N PHE A 203 22.46 -16.50 16.10
CA PHE A 203 22.31 -17.88 16.58
C PHE A 203 23.39 -18.78 15.96
N MET A 204 23.82 -19.77 16.74
CA MET A 204 24.67 -20.86 16.25
C MET A 204 23.91 -22.18 16.44
N PHE A 205 23.43 -22.78 15.36
CA PHE A 205 22.69 -24.04 15.43
C PHE A 205 23.63 -25.25 15.36
N MET A 206 23.85 -25.89 16.51
CA MET A 206 24.68 -27.10 16.63
C MET A 206 23.82 -28.37 16.63
N GLY A 207 24.34 -29.47 16.09
CA GLY A 207 23.63 -30.75 15.98
C GLY A 207 23.84 -31.47 14.64
N PRO A 208 23.25 -32.67 14.46
CA PRO A 208 23.40 -33.46 13.24
C PRO A 208 22.81 -32.78 11.98
N THR A 209 23.16 -33.26 10.80
CA THR A 209 22.54 -32.84 9.54
C THR A 209 21.11 -33.38 9.43
N GLY A 210 20.22 -32.65 8.76
CA GLY A 210 18.86 -33.11 8.49
C GLY A 210 17.86 -32.98 9.64
N VAL A 211 18.27 -32.51 10.83
CA VAL A 211 17.39 -32.40 12.02
C VAL A 211 16.52 -31.13 12.06
N GLY A 212 16.49 -30.35 10.97
CA GLY A 212 15.62 -29.17 10.85
C GLY A 212 16.26 -27.81 11.13
N LYS A 213 17.60 -27.69 11.23
CA LYS A 213 18.28 -26.39 11.43
C LYS A 213 17.95 -25.35 10.34
N THR A 214 18.06 -25.77 9.08
CA THR A 214 17.73 -24.91 7.93
C THR A 214 16.23 -24.67 7.85
N GLU A 215 15.42 -25.65 8.23
CA GLU A 215 13.96 -25.50 8.24
C GLU A 215 13.50 -24.47 9.26
N LEU A 216 14.12 -24.45 10.45
CA LEU A 216 13.87 -23.41 11.45
C LEU A 216 14.21 -22.01 10.93
N ALA A 217 15.32 -21.86 10.20
CA ALA A 217 15.68 -20.58 9.57
C ALA A 217 14.66 -20.16 8.49
N LYS A 218 14.20 -21.10 7.64
CA LYS A 218 13.17 -20.83 6.63
C LYS A 218 11.82 -20.49 7.25
N ALA A 219 11.37 -21.25 8.24
CA ALA A 219 10.14 -21.00 8.96
C ALA A 219 10.16 -19.63 9.65
N LEU A 220 11.31 -19.26 10.22
CA LEU A 220 11.52 -17.95 10.82
C LEU A 220 11.43 -16.82 9.78
N ALA A 221 12.12 -16.97 8.64
CA ALA A 221 12.09 -15.98 7.57
C ALA A 221 10.66 -15.80 7.01
N GLY A 222 9.99 -16.91 6.72
CA GLY A 222 8.62 -16.93 6.22
C GLY A 222 7.62 -16.27 7.17
N TYR A 223 7.84 -16.35 8.48
CA TYR A 223 6.93 -15.76 9.46
C TYR A 223 7.24 -14.29 9.79
N LEU A 224 8.51 -13.96 10.06
CA LEU A 224 8.89 -12.60 10.45
C LEU A 224 8.91 -11.62 9.28
N PHE A 225 9.35 -12.08 8.10
CA PHE A 225 9.46 -11.24 6.91
C PHE A 225 8.35 -11.52 5.89
N ASN A 226 7.39 -12.37 6.24
CA ASN A 226 6.29 -12.82 5.38
C ASN A 226 6.74 -13.50 4.07
N THR A 227 8.01 -13.90 3.96
CA THR A 227 8.56 -14.56 2.77
C THR A 227 9.78 -15.40 3.11
N GLU A 228 9.88 -16.60 2.54
CA GLU A 228 11.09 -17.43 2.66
C GLU A 228 12.26 -16.87 1.85
N ASN A 229 11.97 -16.05 0.82
CA ASN A 229 12.99 -15.45 -0.05
C ASN A 229 13.84 -14.41 0.68
N ALA A 230 13.43 -13.98 1.87
CA ALA A 230 14.23 -13.13 2.76
C ALA A 230 15.40 -13.90 3.42
N LEU A 231 15.55 -15.20 3.15
CA LEU A 231 16.67 -16.00 3.63
C LEU A 231 17.84 -15.94 2.65
N VAL A 232 18.90 -15.24 3.05
CA VAL A 232 20.19 -15.29 2.35
C VAL A 232 20.96 -16.52 2.84
N ARG A 233 21.30 -17.43 1.92
CA ARG A 233 22.07 -18.64 2.20
C ARG A 233 23.48 -18.50 1.63
N ILE A 234 24.48 -18.65 2.50
CA ILE A 234 25.89 -18.68 2.12
C ILE A 234 26.44 -20.07 2.46
N ASP A 235 26.94 -20.80 1.45
CA ASP A 235 27.60 -22.09 1.67
C ASP A 235 29.07 -21.88 2.02
N MET A 236 29.42 -22.01 3.29
CA MET A 236 30.79 -21.79 3.77
C MET A 236 31.80 -22.79 3.19
N SER A 237 31.36 -23.90 2.62
CA SER A 237 32.23 -24.86 1.94
C SER A 237 32.87 -24.25 0.69
N GLU A 238 32.22 -23.25 0.08
CA GLU A 238 32.73 -22.52 -1.09
C GLU A 238 33.77 -21.44 -0.72
N TYR A 239 34.00 -21.21 0.58
CA TYR A 239 34.84 -20.13 1.12
C TYR A 239 36.05 -20.66 1.93
N MET A 240 36.48 -21.90 1.70
CA MET A 240 37.60 -22.50 2.43
C MET A 240 38.96 -21.88 2.08
N GLU A 241 39.11 -21.34 0.87
CA GLU A 241 40.38 -20.75 0.40
C GLU A 241 40.47 -19.26 0.71
N LYS A 242 41.68 -18.76 1.02
CA LYS A 242 41.91 -17.35 1.36
C LYS A 242 41.38 -16.38 0.30
N HIS A 243 41.49 -16.75 -0.98
CA HIS A 243 41.01 -15.92 -2.10
C HIS A 243 39.50 -15.96 -2.28
N ALA A 244 38.84 -17.05 -1.86
CA ALA A 244 37.38 -17.17 -1.94
C ALA A 244 36.67 -16.23 -0.96
N VAL A 245 37.25 -16.00 0.23
CA VAL A 245 36.71 -15.07 1.25
C VAL A 245 36.62 -13.62 0.73
N SER A 246 37.53 -13.22 -0.17
CA SER A 246 37.50 -11.90 -0.79
C SER A 246 36.25 -11.66 -1.63
N ARG A 247 35.57 -12.70 -2.14
CA ARG A 247 34.28 -12.56 -2.85
C ARG A 247 33.15 -12.15 -1.90
N LEU A 248 33.17 -12.67 -0.66
CA LEU A 248 32.12 -12.41 0.33
C LEU A 248 32.26 -11.02 0.98
N VAL A 249 33.50 -10.59 1.27
CA VAL A 249 33.81 -9.36 2.02
C VAL A 249 34.20 -8.19 1.11
N GLY A 250 34.49 -8.46 -0.16
CA GLY A 250 35.07 -7.52 -1.13
C GLY A 250 36.59 -7.67 -1.22
N ALA A 251 37.13 -7.53 -2.43
CA ALA A 251 38.58 -7.58 -2.63
C ALA A 251 39.24 -6.32 -2.01
N PRO A 252 40.48 -6.41 -1.47
CA PRO A 252 41.24 -5.23 -1.07
C PRO A 252 41.56 -4.33 -2.28
N PRO A 253 41.78 -3.02 -2.10
CA PRO A 253 42.23 -2.14 -3.18
C PRO A 253 43.48 -2.70 -3.88
N GLY A 254 43.41 -2.88 -5.21
CA GLY A 254 44.51 -3.41 -6.02
C GLY A 254 44.42 -4.90 -6.40
N TYR A 255 43.34 -5.60 -6.03
CA TYR A 255 43.05 -6.97 -6.49
C TYR A 255 41.94 -7.00 -7.55
N VAL A 256 41.99 -7.99 -8.46
CA VAL A 256 40.92 -8.25 -9.44
C VAL A 256 39.62 -8.55 -8.69
N GLY A 257 38.53 -7.80 -9.00
CA GLY A 257 37.24 -7.89 -8.30
C GLY A 257 36.96 -6.76 -7.29
N TYR A 258 37.82 -5.74 -7.19
CA TYR A 258 37.61 -4.56 -6.33
C TYR A 258 36.35 -3.75 -6.71
N GLU A 259 36.00 -3.68 -7.99
CA GLU A 259 34.82 -2.95 -8.48
C GLU A 259 33.50 -3.74 -8.38
N GLU A 260 33.54 -5.06 -8.16
CA GLU A 260 32.35 -5.92 -8.14
C GLU A 260 31.56 -5.87 -6.82
N GLY A 261 32.10 -5.21 -5.79
CA GLY A 261 31.48 -5.07 -4.47
C GLY A 261 31.37 -6.40 -3.70
N PRO A 262 31.24 -6.38 -2.37
CA PRO A 262 31.06 -7.60 -1.59
C PRO A 262 29.71 -8.25 -1.92
N GLU A 263 29.68 -9.56 -2.18
CA GLU A 263 28.43 -10.31 -2.36
C GLU A 263 27.49 -10.12 -1.16
N LYS A 264 28.05 -9.99 0.05
CA LYS A 264 27.31 -9.68 1.28
C LYS A 264 26.63 -8.31 1.27
N THR A 265 27.26 -7.29 0.70
CA THR A 265 26.71 -5.92 0.61
C THR A 265 25.60 -5.86 -0.44
N LEU A 266 25.72 -6.63 -1.51
CA LEU A 266 24.66 -6.79 -2.52
C LEU A 266 23.43 -7.51 -1.96
N LEU A 267 23.63 -8.49 -1.07
CA LEU A 267 22.55 -9.31 -0.50
C LEU A 267 21.86 -8.69 0.73
N CYS A 268 22.56 -7.87 1.52
CA CYS A 268 22.03 -7.27 2.75
C CYS A 268 21.69 -5.76 2.61
N GLY A 269 21.97 -5.15 1.46
CA GLY A 269 21.87 -3.71 1.25
C GLY A 269 23.05 -2.93 1.85
N PRO A 270 23.18 -1.63 1.55
CA PRO A 270 24.17 -0.78 2.20
C PRO A 270 23.86 -0.68 3.70
N ILE A 271 24.85 -1.00 4.54
CA ILE A 271 24.81 -0.76 5.99
C ILE A 271 25.07 0.73 6.24
#